data_AF-A0A0K8V4C1-F1
#
_entry.id   AF-A0A0K8V4C1-F1
#
_cell.length_a   1.000
_cell.length_b   1.000
_cell.length_c   1.000
_cell.angle_alpha   90.00
_cell.angle_beta   90.00
_cell.angle_gamma   90.00
#
_symmetry.space_group_name_H-M   'P 1'
#
loop_
_entity.id
_entity.type
_entity.pdbx_description
1 polymer ?
#
loop_
_entity_poly.entity_id
_entity_poly.type
_entity_poly.pdbx_seq_one_letter_code
_entity_poly.pdbx_strand_id
1 'polypeptide(L)'
;MDNLQTEVLELEFNEFSKGNVAITENDFAKILLRYTYLNTEEYDAYLERLMDRIKEERGITFDEFRDFCRFLNNLEDFAIAMRMYTLADRAISQSEFSRAVKICTGFSLSKHLIDTVFAIFDDNGDGMLSYREFIAIMKDRVHRGFKVSHWKVLEYDLTNDEFIEADNPLFALWRQRACRRLEHFKDAELFS
;
A
#
# COMPACT_ATOMS: atom_id res chain seq x y z
N MET A 1 18.37 -12.58 -12.31
CA MET A 1 19.03 -12.18 -11.04
C MET A 1 17.90 -11.67 -10.14
N ASP A 2 16.99 -12.57 -9.76
CA ASP A 2 15.68 -12.22 -9.17
C ASP A 2 15.54 -12.69 -7.72
N ASN A 3 16.59 -13.31 -7.16
CA ASN A 3 16.46 -14.10 -5.95
C ASN A 3 16.26 -13.24 -4.70
N LEU A 4 17.00 -12.14 -4.50
CA LEU A 4 16.90 -11.42 -3.24
C LEU A 4 15.56 -10.68 -3.06
N GLN A 5 15.05 -10.05 -4.12
CA GLN A 5 13.73 -9.39 -4.04
C GLN A 5 12.62 -10.41 -3.85
N THR A 6 12.70 -11.55 -4.52
CA THR A 6 11.72 -12.63 -4.37
C THR A 6 11.79 -13.23 -2.97
N GLU A 7 12.98 -13.50 -2.43
CA GLU A 7 13.18 -14.00 -1.06
C GLU A 7 12.65 -13.01 -0.01
N VAL A 8 12.88 -11.71 -0.16
CA VAL A 8 12.33 -10.70 0.75
C VAL A 8 10.80 -10.66 0.68
N LEU A 9 10.22 -10.78 -0.51
CA LEU A 9 8.77 -10.86 -0.68
C LEU A 9 8.19 -12.16 -0.09
N GLU A 10 8.89 -13.28 -0.23
CA GLU A 10 8.51 -14.56 0.39
C GLU A 10 8.56 -14.48 1.92
N LEU A 11 9.58 -13.83 2.49
CA LEU A 11 9.66 -13.61 3.94
C LEU A 11 8.52 -12.73 4.44
N GLU A 12 8.21 -11.64 3.74
CA GLU A 12 7.04 -10.80 4.06
C GLU A 12 5.75 -11.60 3.95
N PHE A 13 5.56 -12.37 2.89
CA PHE A 13 4.37 -13.21 2.72
C PHE A 13 4.24 -14.26 3.84
N ASN A 14 5.34 -14.92 4.21
CA ASN A 14 5.37 -15.95 5.24
C ASN A 14 5.13 -15.41 6.66
N GLU A 15 5.56 -14.17 6.93
CA GLU A 15 5.27 -13.49 8.21
C GLU A 15 3.76 -13.38 8.44
N PHE A 16 3.00 -13.11 7.38
CA PHE A 16 1.56 -12.89 7.44
C PHE A 16 0.73 -14.13 7.16
N SER A 17 1.21 -15.06 6.33
CA SER A 17 0.49 -16.31 6.05
C SER A 17 0.45 -17.23 7.27
N LYS A 18 1.34 -17.02 8.25
CA LYS A 18 1.46 -17.84 9.48
C LYS A 18 1.57 -19.34 9.17
N GLY A 19 2.19 -19.68 8.03
CA GLY A 19 2.34 -21.05 7.55
C GLY A 19 1.24 -21.55 6.61
N ASN A 20 0.25 -20.74 6.27
CA ASN A 20 -0.78 -21.06 5.27
C ASN A 20 -0.27 -20.82 3.83
N VAL A 21 -0.94 -21.47 2.87
CA VAL A 21 -0.61 -21.36 1.43
C VAL A 21 -1.03 -20.02 0.83
N ALA A 22 -1.99 -19.34 1.46
CA ALA A 22 -2.50 -18.04 1.07
C ALA A 22 -2.57 -17.10 2.28
N ILE A 23 -2.41 -15.79 2.04
CA ILE A 23 -2.71 -14.75 3.04
C ILE A 23 -4.16 -14.32 2.92
N THR A 24 -4.76 -13.89 4.04
CA THR A 24 -6.08 -13.27 3.98
C THR A 24 -6.01 -11.92 3.26
N GLU A 25 -7.13 -11.47 2.73
CA GLU A 25 -7.26 -10.15 2.09
C GLU A 25 -6.98 -9.03 3.10
N ASN A 26 -7.36 -9.25 4.36
CA ASN A 26 -7.05 -8.34 5.47
C ASN A 26 -5.54 -8.26 5.71
N ASP A 27 -4.84 -9.39 5.77
CA ASP A 27 -3.38 -9.39 5.91
C ASP A 27 -2.68 -8.77 4.69
N PHE A 28 -3.21 -8.98 3.49
CA PHE A 28 -2.75 -8.29 2.29
C PHE A 28 -2.88 -6.76 2.40
N ALA A 29 -4.01 -6.27 2.91
CA ALA A 29 -4.21 -4.84 3.16
C ALA A 29 -3.25 -4.30 4.22
N LYS A 30 -3.02 -5.03 5.33
CA LYS A 30 -2.01 -4.66 6.34
C LYS A 30 -0.61 -4.55 5.73
N ILE A 31 -0.23 -5.48 4.85
CA ILE A 31 1.05 -5.43 4.13
C ILE A 31 1.11 -4.19 3.22
N LEU A 32 0.02 -3.87 2.52
CA LEU A 32 -0.06 -2.67 1.66
C LEU A 32 0.13 -1.37 2.45
N LEU A 33 -0.49 -1.29 3.62
CA LEU A 33 -0.56 -0.08 4.42
C LEU A 33 0.61 0.07 5.41
N ARG A 34 1.40 -0.99 5.66
CA ARG A 34 2.51 -1.02 6.64
C ARG A 34 3.50 0.14 6.54
N TYR A 35 3.78 0.62 5.32
CA TYR A 35 4.76 1.69 5.06
C TYR A 35 4.13 3.04 4.72
N THR A 36 2.82 3.15 4.85
CA THR A 36 2.06 4.35 4.49
C THR A 36 1.97 5.29 5.69
N TYR A 37 1.92 6.61 5.44
CA TYR A 37 1.78 7.62 6.49
C TYR A 37 0.31 7.82 6.87
N LEU A 38 -0.38 6.74 7.24
CA LEU A 38 -1.75 6.79 7.74
C LEU A 38 -1.77 6.90 9.25
N ASN A 39 -2.69 7.71 9.77
CA ASN A 39 -3.01 7.73 11.19
C ASN A 39 -3.75 6.44 11.59
N THR A 40 -3.78 6.10 12.88
CA THR A 40 -4.43 4.88 13.38
C THR A 40 -5.91 4.80 12.97
N GLU A 41 -6.64 5.92 13.04
CA GLU A 41 -8.05 5.99 12.65
C GLU A 41 -8.27 5.73 11.15
N GLU A 42 -7.41 6.28 10.28
CA GLU A 42 -7.50 6.07 8.84
C GLU A 42 -7.17 4.62 8.48
N TYR A 43 -6.13 4.07 9.11
CA TYR A 43 -5.73 2.69 8.94
C TYR A 43 -6.85 1.70 9.35
N ASP A 44 -7.47 1.92 10.51
CA ASP A 44 -8.58 1.10 10.98
C ASP A 44 -9.79 1.23 10.07
N ALA A 45 -10.09 2.44 9.56
CA ALA A 45 -11.17 2.64 8.60
C ALA A 45 -10.94 1.89 7.27
N TYR A 46 -9.70 1.77 6.79
CA TYR A 46 -9.38 0.95 5.61
C TYR A 46 -9.63 -0.55 5.87
N LEU A 47 -9.27 -1.05 7.06
CA LEU A 47 -9.45 -2.46 7.41
C LEU A 47 -10.92 -2.81 7.66
N GLU A 48 -11.66 -1.94 8.34
CA GLU A 48 -13.09 -2.14 8.62
C GLU A 48 -13.90 -2.18 7.32
N ARG A 49 -13.66 -1.25 6.40
CA ARG A 49 -14.29 -1.24 5.06
C ARG A 49 -14.00 -2.53 4.28
N LEU A 50 -12.78 -3.03 4.37
CA LEU A 50 -12.41 -4.27 3.70
C LEU A 50 -13.18 -5.46 4.28
N MET A 51 -13.28 -5.55 5.60
CA MET A 51 -14.04 -6.59 6.29
C MET A 51 -15.53 -6.55 5.95
N ASP A 52 -16.11 -5.37 5.79
CA ASP A 52 -17.52 -5.22 5.41
C ASP A 52 -17.79 -5.62 3.95
N ARG A 53 -16.83 -5.40 3.05
CA ARG A 53 -16.98 -5.63 1.60
C ARG A 53 -16.60 -7.04 1.18
N ILE A 54 -15.63 -7.66 1.83
CA ILE A 54 -15.16 -9.02 1.50
C ILE A 54 -15.90 -10.01 2.40
N LYS A 55 -16.92 -10.66 1.83
CA LYS A 55 -17.74 -11.68 2.51
C LYS A 55 -17.22 -13.10 2.36
N GLU A 56 -16.35 -13.34 1.38
CA GLU A 56 -15.74 -14.62 1.10
C GLU A 56 -14.22 -14.45 1.13
N GLU A 57 -13.58 -15.04 2.14
CA GLU A 57 -12.12 -15.12 2.24
C GLU A 57 -11.63 -16.21 1.28
N ARG A 58 -11.23 -15.79 0.08
CA ARG A 58 -10.65 -16.70 -0.92
C ARG A 58 -9.15 -16.85 -0.70
N GLY A 59 -8.53 -15.82 -0.13
CA GLY A 59 -7.12 -15.74 0.14
C GLY A 59 -6.32 -15.39 -1.12
N ILE A 60 -5.24 -14.64 -0.92
CA ILE A 60 -4.32 -14.20 -1.95
C ILE A 60 -3.09 -15.12 -1.91
N THR A 61 -2.79 -15.71 -3.05
CA THR A 61 -1.63 -16.61 -3.21
C THR A 61 -0.32 -15.83 -3.32
N PHE A 62 0.81 -16.50 -3.08
CA PHE A 62 2.12 -15.87 -3.24
C PHE A 62 2.37 -15.38 -4.68
N ASP A 63 1.91 -16.13 -5.69
CA ASP A 63 2.06 -15.72 -7.09
C ASP A 63 1.30 -14.42 -7.39
N GLU A 64 0.05 -14.31 -6.90
CA GLU A 64 -0.74 -13.08 -7.03
C GLU A 64 -0.10 -11.90 -6.30
N PHE A 65 0.42 -12.14 -5.08
CA PHE A 65 1.14 -11.13 -4.32
C PHE A 65 2.42 -10.66 -5.04
N ARG A 66 3.21 -11.60 -5.57
CA ARG A 66 4.43 -11.31 -6.32
C ARG A 66 4.13 -10.50 -7.58
N ASP A 67 3.09 -10.90 -8.31
CA ASP A 67 2.68 -10.20 -9.54
C ASP A 67 2.17 -8.79 -9.22
N PHE A 68 1.49 -8.60 -8.09
CA PHE A 68 1.15 -7.26 -7.60
C PHE A 68 2.40 -6.42 -7.29
N CYS A 69 3.38 -6.98 -6.59
CA CYS A 69 4.62 -6.29 -6.27
C CYS A 69 5.43 -5.92 -7.51
N ARG A 70 5.44 -6.79 -8.54
CA ARG A 70 6.02 -6.48 -9.86
C ARG A 70 5.29 -5.34 -10.55
N PHE A 71 3.97 -5.28 -10.42
CA PHE A 71 3.20 -4.12 -10.88
C PHE A 71 3.62 -2.83 -10.15
N LEU A 72 3.75 -2.87 -8.83
CA LEU A 72 4.19 -1.71 -8.04
C LEU A 72 5.58 -1.18 -8.45
N ASN A 73 6.48 -2.05 -8.91
CA ASN A 73 7.78 -1.60 -9.42
C ASN A 73 7.66 -0.74 -10.70
N ASN A 74 6.55 -0.86 -11.44
CA ASN A 74 6.26 -0.08 -12.66
C ASN A 74 5.19 1.00 -12.41
N LEU A 75 5.02 1.44 -11.16
CA LEU A 75 3.98 2.40 -10.76
C LEU A 75 4.14 3.77 -11.43
N GLU A 76 5.38 4.19 -11.74
CA GLU A 76 5.63 5.45 -12.44
C GLU A 76 5.12 5.42 -13.88
N ASP A 77 5.39 4.33 -14.61
CA ASP A 77 4.87 4.11 -15.96
C ASP A 77 3.34 3.99 -15.96
N PHE A 78 2.79 3.33 -14.94
CA PHE A 78 1.34 3.28 -14.73
C PHE A 78 0.75 4.67 -14.49
N ALA A 79 1.39 5.51 -13.67
CA ALA A 79 0.94 6.88 -13.44
C ALA A 79 0.97 7.74 -14.71
N ILE A 80 1.99 7.57 -15.56
CA ILE A 80 2.10 8.25 -16.86
C ILE A 80 0.99 7.77 -17.81
N ALA A 81 0.82 6.45 -17.94
CA ALA A 81 -0.21 5.85 -18.78
C ALA A 81 -1.60 6.31 -18.37
N MET A 82 -1.87 6.33 -17.06
CA MET A 82 -3.15 6.84 -16.53
C MET A 82 -3.34 8.32 -16.82
N ARG A 83 -2.33 9.17 -16.61
CA ARG A 83 -2.41 10.61 -16.96
C ARG A 83 -2.68 10.87 -18.44
N MET A 84 -2.16 10.02 -19.32
CA MET A 84 -2.42 10.10 -20.77
C MET A 84 -3.82 9.62 -21.15
N TYR A 85 -4.38 8.66 -20.40
CA TYR A 85 -5.71 8.09 -20.65
C TYR A 85 -6.84 8.92 -20.03
N THR A 86 -6.64 9.45 -18.82
CA THR A 86 -7.60 10.30 -18.11
C THR A 86 -7.34 11.77 -18.42
N LEU A 87 -7.86 12.25 -19.56
CA LEU A 87 -7.79 13.65 -19.98
C LEU A 87 -8.48 14.67 -19.02
N ALA A 88 -8.91 14.29 -17.81
CA ALA A 88 -9.73 15.15 -16.95
C ALA A 88 -9.85 14.69 -15.46
N ASP A 89 -8.80 14.20 -14.80
CA ASP A 89 -8.86 13.85 -13.34
C ASP A 89 -10.04 12.91 -12.96
N ARG A 90 -10.48 12.06 -13.89
CA ARG A 90 -11.62 11.18 -13.66
C ARG A 90 -11.21 9.96 -12.82
N ALA A 91 -12.13 9.51 -11.98
CA ALA A 91 -11.98 8.26 -11.25
C ALA A 91 -11.90 7.07 -12.23
N ILE A 92 -11.14 6.03 -11.85
CA ILE A 92 -10.77 4.92 -12.72
C ILE A 92 -11.66 3.71 -12.44
N SER A 93 -12.27 3.13 -13.48
CA SER A 93 -12.98 1.86 -13.35
C SER A 93 -12.03 0.66 -13.26
N GLN A 94 -12.48 -0.44 -12.66
CA GLN A 94 -11.71 -1.70 -12.62
C GLN A 94 -11.21 -2.16 -14.00
N SER A 95 -12.02 -1.96 -15.04
CA SER A 95 -11.68 -2.35 -16.41
C SER A 95 -10.51 -1.55 -17.00
N GLU A 96 -10.46 -0.26 -16.69
CA GLU A 96 -9.38 0.65 -17.09
C GLU A 96 -8.11 0.35 -16.29
N PHE A 97 -8.24 0.10 -14.99
CA PHE A 97 -7.14 -0.33 -14.13
C PHE A 97 -6.49 -1.60 -14.66
N SER A 98 -7.29 -2.65 -14.93
CA SER A 98 -6.79 -3.93 -15.48
C SER A 98 -6.06 -3.74 -16.81
N ARG A 99 -6.61 -2.90 -17.70
CA ARG A 99 -6.00 -2.60 -19.00
C ARG A 99 -4.67 -1.85 -18.84
N ALA A 100 -4.63 -0.84 -17.99
CA ALA A 100 -3.42 -0.05 -17.75
C ALA A 100 -2.31 -0.89 -17.11
N VAL A 101 -2.65 -1.74 -16.13
CA VAL A 101 -1.70 -2.71 -15.56
C VAL A 101 -1.11 -3.60 -16.66
N LYS A 102 -1.96 -4.16 -17.52
CA LYS A 102 -1.49 -5.04 -18.62
C LYS A 102 -0.55 -4.33 -19.59
N ILE A 103 -0.76 -3.04 -19.85
CA ILE A 103 0.11 -2.24 -20.71
C ILE A 103 1.47 -1.98 -20.03
N CYS A 104 1.47 -1.69 -18.73
CA CYS A 104 2.69 -1.32 -18.00
C CYS A 104 3.56 -2.53 -17.65
N THR A 105 2.97 -3.68 -17.32
CA THR A 105 3.71 -4.85 -16.84
C THR A 105 3.83 -5.97 -17.87
N GLY A 106 3.01 -5.94 -18.93
CA GLY A 106 2.93 -7.01 -19.92
C GLY A 106 2.12 -8.23 -19.49
N PHE A 107 1.61 -8.27 -18.24
CA PHE A 107 0.77 -9.36 -17.73
C PHE A 107 -0.51 -8.82 -17.06
N SER A 108 -1.52 -9.67 -16.92
CA SER A 108 -2.77 -9.31 -16.25
C SER A 108 -2.78 -9.81 -14.81
N LEU A 109 -3.15 -8.94 -13.88
CA LEU A 109 -3.45 -9.35 -12.50
C LEU A 109 -4.74 -10.17 -12.42
N SER A 110 -4.82 -11.03 -11.41
CA SER A 110 -6.03 -11.80 -11.08
C SER A 110 -7.21 -10.85 -10.80
N LYS A 111 -8.41 -11.24 -11.26
CA LYS A 111 -9.63 -10.45 -11.00
C LYS A 111 -9.87 -10.27 -9.50
N HIS A 112 -9.70 -11.35 -8.74
CA HIS A 112 -9.87 -11.33 -7.29
C HIS A 112 -8.94 -10.30 -6.63
N LEU A 113 -7.68 -10.26 -7.04
CA LEU A 113 -6.71 -9.29 -6.52
C LEU A 113 -7.10 -7.84 -6.86
N ILE A 114 -7.60 -7.58 -8.08
CA ILE A 114 -8.10 -6.24 -8.46
C ILE A 114 -9.32 -5.86 -7.62
N ASP A 115 -10.25 -6.79 -7.43
CA ASP A 115 -11.44 -6.58 -6.60
C ASP A 115 -11.05 -6.24 -5.16
N THR A 116 -10.07 -6.95 -4.58
CA THR A 116 -9.53 -6.66 -3.24
C THR A 116 -8.87 -5.29 -3.16
N VAL A 117 -8.07 -4.90 -4.16
CA VAL A 117 -7.44 -3.57 -4.19
C VAL A 117 -8.51 -2.47 -4.25
N PHE A 118 -9.54 -2.63 -5.08
CA PHE A 118 -10.65 -1.69 -5.12
C PHE A 118 -11.41 -1.66 -3.80
N ALA A 119 -11.66 -2.82 -3.17
CA ALA A 119 -12.32 -2.87 -1.87
C ALA A 119 -11.58 -2.07 -0.78
N ILE A 120 -10.24 -2.04 -0.83
CA ILE A 120 -9.40 -1.25 0.08
C ILE A 120 -9.49 0.25 -0.26
N PHE A 121 -9.25 0.64 -1.51
CA PHE A 121 -9.02 2.05 -1.86
C PHE A 121 -10.25 2.83 -2.34
N ASP A 122 -11.36 2.17 -2.61
CA ASP A 122 -12.63 2.82 -2.97
C ASP A 122 -13.29 3.38 -1.71
N ASP A 123 -13.31 4.71 -1.54
CA ASP A 123 -13.85 5.32 -0.33
C ASP A 123 -15.39 5.32 -0.29
N ASN A 124 -16.01 5.67 -1.42
CA ASN A 124 -17.44 5.87 -1.57
C ASN A 124 -18.19 4.61 -2.03
N GLY A 125 -17.49 3.53 -2.36
CA GLY A 125 -18.09 2.27 -2.82
C GLY A 125 -18.73 2.39 -4.21
N ASP A 126 -18.29 3.36 -5.01
CA ASP A 126 -18.84 3.59 -6.35
C ASP A 126 -18.22 2.69 -7.43
N GLY A 127 -17.27 1.83 -7.04
CA GLY A 127 -16.52 0.97 -7.95
C GLY A 127 -15.48 1.71 -8.77
N MET A 128 -15.17 2.96 -8.41
CA MET A 128 -14.15 3.80 -9.03
C MET A 128 -13.01 4.07 -8.05
N LEU A 129 -11.80 4.13 -8.60
CA LEU A 129 -10.59 4.38 -7.84
C LEU A 129 -10.11 5.81 -8.08
N SER A 130 -9.94 6.56 -6.99
CA SER A 130 -9.19 7.82 -7.00
C SER A 130 -7.71 7.53 -7.27
N TYR A 131 -7.29 7.74 -8.50
CA TYR A 131 -5.93 7.37 -8.91
C TYR A 131 -4.85 8.14 -8.15
N ARG A 132 -5.11 9.42 -7.80
CA ARG A 132 -4.12 10.27 -7.13
C ARG A 132 -3.76 9.71 -5.75
N GLU A 133 -4.76 9.31 -4.98
CA GLU A 133 -4.60 8.72 -3.65
C GLU A 133 -3.95 7.35 -3.74
N PHE A 134 -4.42 6.51 -4.67
CA PHE A 134 -3.82 5.21 -4.91
C PHE A 134 -2.33 5.30 -5.23
N ILE A 135 -1.93 6.18 -6.16
CA ILE A 135 -0.51 6.37 -6.51
C ILE A 135 0.28 6.92 -5.31
N ALA A 136 -0.28 7.85 -4.53
CA ALA A 136 0.40 8.41 -3.37
C ALA A 136 0.72 7.32 -2.33
N ILE A 137 -0.29 6.52 -1.96
CA ILE A 137 -0.15 5.43 -0.98
C ILE A 137 0.82 4.35 -1.51
N MET A 138 0.68 3.96 -2.78
CA MET A 138 1.53 2.92 -3.37
C MET A 138 2.97 3.37 -3.57
N LYS A 139 3.22 4.67 -3.81
CA LYS A 139 4.58 5.22 -3.85
C LYS A 139 5.28 5.07 -2.51
N ASP A 140 4.58 5.32 -1.40
CA ASP A 140 5.17 5.16 -0.06
C ASP A 140 5.55 3.69 0.20
N ARG A 141 4.70 2.74 -0.24
CA ARG A 141 5.00 1.31 -0.18
C ARG A 141 6.21 0.92 -1.03
N VAL A 142 6.29 1.35 -2.28
CA VAL A 142 7.43 1.02 -3.17
C VAL A 142 8.75 1.47 -2.56
N HIS A 143 8.76 2.63 -1.92
CA HIS A 143 9.96 3.16 -1.26
C HIS A 143 10.22 2.52 0.11
N ARG A 144 9.35 1.63 0.61
CA ARG A 144 9.41 0.99 1.94
C ARG A 144 9.66 1.99 3.09
N GLY A 145 9.20 3.23 2.92
CA GLY A 145 9.47 4.34 3.85
C GLY A 145 10.95 4.78 3.95
N PHE A 146 11.80 4.45 2.97
CA PHE A 146 13.20 4.92 2.88
C PHE A 146 13.35 6.24 2.12
N LYS A 147 12.38 6.62 1.29
CA LYS A 147 12.31 7.99 0.77
C LYS A 147 11.47 8.81 1.75
N VAL A 148 12.15 9.55 2.62
CA VAL A 148 11.55 10.74 3.21
C VAL A 148 11.36 11.68 2.04
N SER A 149 10.10 11.95 1.68
CA SER A 149 9.84 12.93 0.65
C SER A 149 10.45 14.26 1.11
N HIS A 150 11.50 14.73 0.43
CA HIS A 150 12.21 15.97 0.79
C HIS A 150 11.25 17.17 0.96
N TRP A 151 10.11 17.13 0.26
CA TRP A 151 9.04 18.13 0.35
C TRP A 151 8.23 18.13 1.67
N LYS A 152 8.39 17.15 2.56
CA LYS A 152 7.75 17.09 3.89
C LYS A 152 8.72 17.38 5.06
N VAL A 153 10.01 17.62 4.78
CA VAL A 153 11.05 17.84 5.81
C VAL A 153 11.31 19.32 6.09
N LEU A 154 10.76 20.20 5.25
CA LEU A 154 10.98 21.62 5.35
C LEU A 154 9.81 22.28 6.07
N GLU A 155 10.06 22.80 7.27
CA GLU A 155 9.19 23.82 7.84
C GLU A 155 9.50 25.15 7.16
N TYR A 156 8.46 25.87 6.75
CA TYR A 156 8.61 27.21 6.19
C TYR A 156 8.73 28.21 7.35
N ASP A 157 9.92 28.80 7.52
CA ASP A 157 10.14 29.82 8.55
C ASP A 157 9.66 31.19 8.04
N LEU A 158 8.49 31.60 8.54
CA LEU A 158 7.87 32.90 8.23
C LEU A 158 8.74 34.09 8.62
N THR A 159 9.73 33.93 9.51
CA THR A 159 10.57 35.05 9.98
C THR A 159 11.77 35.31 9.08
N ASN A 160 12.29 34.28 8.42
CA ASN A 160 13.48 34.36 7.56
C ASN A 160 13.19 34.12 6.07
N ASP A 161 11.94 33.80 5.70
CA ASP A 161 11.51 33.49 4.33
C ASP A 161 12.36 32.38 3.68
N GLU A 162 12.75 31.39 4.50
CA GLU A 162 13.58 30.26 4.10
C GLU A 162 12.96 28.95 4.60
N PHE A 163 13.22 27.87 3.87
CA PHE A 163 12.82 26.52 4.23
C PHE A 163 13.91 25.88 5.11
N ILE A 164 13.57 25.46 6.33
CA ILE A 164 14.53 24.90 7.30
C ILE A 164 14.30 23.39 7.45
N GLU A 165 15.39 22.59 7.44
CA GLU A 165 15.34 21.17 7.79
C GLU A 165 15.01 21.00 9.27
N ALA A 166 13.96 20.23 9.58
CA ALA A 166 13.58 19.95 10.96
C ALA A 166 14.71 19.23 11.73
N ASP A 167 14.99 19.68 12.95
CA ASP A 167 15.93 19.03 13.86
C ASP A 167 15.38 17.67 14.32
N ASN A 168 15.84 16.61 13.65
CA ASN A 168 15.61 15.20 14.00
C ASN A 168 14.23 14.56 13.70
N PRO A 169 13.75 14.59 12.44
CA PRO A 169 12.57 13.84 11.99
C PRO A 169 12.72 12.31 12.19
N LEU A 170 13.96 11.81 12.18
CA LEU A 170 14.28 10.40 12.36
C LEU A 170 13.92 9.87 13.75
N PHE A 171 14.02 10.68 14.81
CA PHE A 171 13.78 10.23 16.18
C PHE A 171 12.28 10.17 16.52
N ALA A 172 11.47 11.06 15.94
CA ALA A 172 10.01 11.00 16.00
C ALA A 172 9.47 9.76 15.25
N LEU A 173 10.02 9.51 14.05
CA LEU A 173 9.72 8.32 13.24
C LEU A 173 10.15 7.01 13.90
N TRP A 174 11.29 7.00 14.61
CA TRP A 174 11.74 5.85 15.40
C TRP A 174 10.85 5.59 16.61
N ARG A 175 10.40 6.61 17.33
CA ARG A 175 9.47 6.46 18.46
C ARG A 175 8.11 5.90 18.03
N GLN A 176 7.53 6.42 16.94
CA GLN A 176 6.26 5.92 16.42
C GLN A 176 6.35 4.49 15.86
N ARG A 177 7.50 4.10 15.28
CA ARG A 177 7.75 2.72 14.81
C ARG A 177 8.05 1.75 15.96
N ALA A 178 8.78 2.17 16.99
CA ALA A 178 9.10 1.34 18.16
C ALA A 178 7.84 1.07 19.01
N CYS A 179 6.96 2.06 19.19
CA CYS A 179 5.71 1.87 19.93
C CYS A 179 4.73 0.92 19.21
N ARG A 180 4.60 0.98 17.88
CA ARG A 180 3.79 0.01 17.10
C ARG A 180 4.30 -1.44 17.20
N ARG A 181 5.61 -1.62 17.42
CA ARG A 181 6.23 -2.95 17.66
C ARG A 181 5.92 -3.51 19.04
N LEU A 182 5.55 -2.67 20.01
CA LEU A 182 5.26 -3.05 21.39
C LEU A 182 3.77 -3.31 21.63
N GLU A 183 2.86 -2.66 20.92
CA GLU A 183 1.41 -2.92 21.04
C GLU A 183 1.03 -4.28 20.45
N HIS A 184 1.59 -4.65 19.30
CA HIS A 184 1.42 -5.99 18.73
C HIS A 184 2.07 -7.12 19.55
N PHE A 185 2.93 -6.81 20.53
CA PHE A 185 3.54 -7.80 21.41
C PHE A 185 2.73 -8.06 22.69
N LYS A 186 1.77 -7.20 23.05
CA LYS A 186 0.99 -7.36 24.28
C LYS A 186 -0.22 -8.29 24.14
N ASP A 187 -0.72 -8.49 22.92
CA ASP A 187 -1.92 -9.33 22.70
C ASP A 187 -1.60 -10.80 22.41
N ALA A 188 -0.33 -11.20 22.43
CA ALA A 188 0.11 -12.59 22.20
C ALA A 188 0.30 -13.42 23.49
N GLU A 189 0.08 -12.84 24.67
CA GLU A 189 0.15 -13.56 25.95
C GLU A 189 -1.14 -13.41 26.76
N LEU A 190 -2.28 -13.92 26.27
CA LEU A 190 -3.47 -14.06 27.12
C LEU A 190 -4.48 -15.08 26.58
N PHE A 191 -4.02 -16.29 26.22
CA PHE A 191 -4.86 -17.50 26.30
C PHE A 191 -3.98 -18.69 26.68
N SER A 192 -3.83 -18.88 27.99
CA SER A 192 -3.54 -20.18 28.61
C SER A 192 -4.84 -20.84 29.04
#